data_AF-A0A3S8YGG8-F1
#
_entry.id   AF-A0A3S8YGG8-F1
#
_cell.length_a   1.000
_cell.length_b   1.000
_cell.length_c   1.000
_cell.angle_alpha   90.00
_cell.angle_beta   90.00
_cell.angle_gamma   90.00
#
_symmetry.space_group_name_H-M   'P 1'
#
loop_
_entity.id
_entity.type
_entity.pdbx_description
1 polymer ?
#
loop_
_entity_poly.entity_id
_entity_poly.type
_entity_poly.pdbx_seq_one_letter_code
_entity_poly.pdbx_strand_id
1 'polypeptide(L)'
;MEDVQFVRGEPERRAAEGDVAYLRELGARLADGYEDAARRARTYQEQLAHADVGATARFEVALTPLDDVWQLLFASASMGGVYDQGVGGAWGRMWAWRSMSALSGAPALADAEEVERWARETTWFRFEADSGWFHNETGTDFAIAALSPDRRRLALLAATDTD
;
A
#
# COMPACT_ATOMS: atom_id res chain seq x y z
N MET A 1 0.61 9.92 -37.82
CA MET A 1 0.74 11.15 -37.02
C MET A 1 -0.67 11.57 -36.70
N GLU A 2 -1.21 11.05 -35.61
CA GLU A 2 -2.52 11.45 -35.08
C GLU A 2 -2.25 12.07 -33.70
N ASP A 3 -2.52 13.37 -33.60
CA ASP A 3 -2.45 14.13 -32.35
C ASP A 3 -3.57 13.64 -31.42
N VAL A 4 -3.19 12.97 -30.34
CA VAL A 4 -4.10 12.68 -29.23
C VAL A 4 -4.37 14.00 -28.50
N GLN A 5 -5.52 14.61 -28.78
CA GLN A 5 -5.96 15.78 -28.04
C GLN A 5 -6.24 15.39 -26.59
N PHE A 6 -5.36 15.83 -25.69
CA PHE A 6 -5.51 15.71 -24.25
C PHE A 6 -6.69 16.61 -23.82
N VAL A 7 -7.86 16.00 -23.59
CA VAL A 7 -9.02 16.72 -23.06
C VAL A 7 -8.75 17.02 -21.59
N ARG A 8 -8.32 18.25 -21.30
CA ARG A 8 -8.16 18.76 -19.93
C ARG A 8 -9.45 18.59 -19.16
N GLY A 9 -9.37 18.06 -17.95
CA GLY A 9 -10.52 18.01 -17.04
C GLY A 9 -11.02 19.43 -16.72
N GLU A 10 -12.31 19.56 -16.36
CA GLU A 10 -12.91 20.84 -15.96
C GLU A 10 -12.08 21.65 -14.94
N PRO A 11 -11.37 21.04 -13.95
CA PRO A 11 -10.48 21.76 -13.04
C PRO A 11 -9.29 22.43 -13.74
N GLU A 12 -8.70 21.73 -14.72
CA GLU A 12 -7.50 22.16 -15.44
C GLU A 12 -7.84 23.24 -16.46
N ARG A 13 -9.05 23.20 -17.02
CA ARG A 13 -9.60 24.26 -17.89
C ARG A 13 -9.86 25.54 -17.11
N ARG A 14 -10.54 25.46 -15.97
CA ARG A 14 -10.83 26.63 -15.11
C ARG A 14 -9.59 27.26 -14.50
N ALA A 15 -8.60 26.43 -14.13
CA ALA A 15 -7.28 26.91 -13.71
C ALA A 15 -6.56 27.67 -14.83
N ALA A 16 -6.63 27.17 -16.07
CA ALA A 16 -6.03 27.82 -17.24
C ALA A 16 -6.73 29.13 -17.63
N GLU A 17 -8.03 29.26 -17.35
CA GLU A 17 -8.82 30.47 -17.54
C GLU A 17 -8.58 31.54 -16.45
N GLY A 18 -7.75 31.25 -15.44
CA GLY A 18 -7.40 32.19 -14.39
C GLY A 18 -8.50 32.39 -13.35
N ASP A 19 -9.39 31.41 -13.15
CA ASP A 19 -10.44 31.45 -12.13
C ASP A 19 -9.84 31.28 -10.72
N VAL A 20 -9.34 32.38 -10.17
CA VAL A 20 -8.69 32.45 -8.84
C VAL A 20 -9.68 32.09 -7.72
N ALA A 21 -10.97 32.35 -7.90
CA ALA A 21 -11.99 31.99 -6.92
C ALA A 21 -12.13 30.47 -6.82
N TYR A 22 -12.20 29.78 -7.96
CA TYR A 22 -12.21 28.32 -8.04
C TYR A 22 -10.95 27.70 -7.44
N LEU A 23 -9.76 28.22 -7.75
CA LEU A 23 -8.50 27.71 -7.20
C LEU A 23 -8.41 27.86 -5.67
N ARG A 24 -8.93 28.98 -5.12
CA ARG A 24 -9.00 29.20 -3.68
C ARG A 24 -9.96 28.22 -3.01
N GLU A 25 -11.15 28.03 -3.57
CA GLU A 25 -12.15 27.09 -3.04
C GLU A 25 -11.66 25.64 -3.10
N LEU A 26 -11.01 25.24 -4.20
CA LEU A 26 -10.39 23.93 -4.35
C LEU A 26 -9.26 23.73 -3.33
N GLY A 27 -8.43 24.74 -3.12
CA GLY A 27 -7.36 24.72 -2.11
C GLY A 27 -7.92 24.56 -0.69
N ALA A 28 -8.97 25.30 -0.33
CA ALA A 28 -9.62 25.19 0.97
C ALA A 28 -10.21 23.79 1.19
N ARG A 29 -10.94 23.26 0.20
CA ARG A 29 -11.50 21.90 0.28
C ARG A 29 -10.44 20.81 0.41
N LEU A 30 -9.30 20.95 -0.27
CA LEU A 30 -8.20 20.02 -0.14
C LEU A 30 -7.57 20.09 1.26
N ALA A 31 -7.36 21.30 1.79
CA ALA A 31 -6.85 21.50 3.14
C ALA A 31 -7.77 20.89 4.20
N ASP A 32 -9.09 21.15 4.12
CA ASP A 32 -10.09 20.55 5.01
C ASP A 32 -10.06 19.01 4.92
N GLY A 33 -9.94 18.46 3.70
CA GLY A 33 -9.82 17.02 3.49
C GLY A 33 -8.56 16.42 4.13
N TYR A 34 -7.43 17.13 4.09
CA TYR A 34 -6.19 16.71 4.76
C TYR A 34 -6.32 16.78 6.29
N GLU A 35 -6.93 17.84 6.82
CA GLU A 35 -7.13 17.99 8.27
C GLU A 35 -8.06 16.91 8.84
N ASP A 36 -9.16 16.61 8.14
CA ASP A 36 -10.09 15.55 8.53
C ASP A 36 -9.44 14.16 8.43
N ALA A 37 -8.63 13.91 7.40
CA ALA A 37 -7.88 12.65 7.28
C ALA A 37 -6.86 12.49 8.42
N ALA A 38 -6.12 13.55 8.75
CA ALA A 38 -5.15 13.55 9.85
C ALA A 38 -5.83 13.35 11.22
N ARG A 39 -7.00 13.97 11.44
CA ARG A 39 -7.79 13.79 12.67
C ARG A 39 -8.27 12.36 12.83
N ARG A 40 -8.77 11.75 11.76
CA ARG A 40 -9.19 10.34 11.76
C ARG A 40 -8.03 9.40 12.02
N ALA A 41 -6.88 9.62 11.39
CA ALA A 41 -5.67 8.84 11.63
C ALA A 41 -5.27 8.88 13.13
N ARG A 42 -5.30 10.06 13.75
CA ARG A 42 -5.02 10.21 15.18
C ARG A 42 -6.04 9.49 16.07
N THR A 43 -7.33 9.59 15.72
CA THR A 43 -8.40 8.89 16.44
C THR A 43 -8.22 7.37 16.36
N TYR A 44 -7.83 6.84 15.20
CA TYR A 44 -7.56 5.41 15.04
C TYR A 44 -6.30 4.97 15.78
N GLN A 45 -5.26 5.79 15.84
CA GLN A 45 -4.08 5.53 16.68
C GLN A 45 -4.45 5.41 18.16
N GLU A 46 -5.28 6.32 18.67
CA GLU A 46 -5.77 6.28 20.06
C GLU A 46 -6.61 5.02 20.34
N GLN A 47 -7.45 4.60 19.38
CA GLN A 47 -8.23 3.36 19.49
C GLN A 47 -7.36 2.10 19.42
N LEU A 48 -6.31 2.11 18.60
CA LEU A 48 -5.35 1.00 18.47
C LEU A 48 -4.43 0.87 19.69
N ALA A 49 -4.29 1.91 20.52
CA ALA A 49 -3.59 1.79 21.81
C ALA A 49 -4.27 0.81 22.80
N HIS A 50 -5.51 0.37 22.51
CA HIS A 50 -6.22 -0.67 23.25
C HIS A 50 -6.13 -2.07 22.63
N ALA A 51 -5.71 -2.18 21.36
CA ALA A 51 -5.16 -3.43 20.85
C ALA A 51 -3.75 -3.58 21.46
N ASP A 52 -3.25 -4.80 21.59
CA ASP A 52 -1.99 -5.13 22.28
C ASP A 52 -0.73 -4.67 21.50
N VAL A 53 -0.69 -3.38 21.21
CA VAL A 53 0.41 -2.65 20.60
C VAL A 53 1.24 -1.98 21.72
N GLY A 54 0.65 -1.71 22.89
CA GLY A 54 1.36 -1.21 24.06
C GLY A 54 1.63 0.30 24.02
N ALA A 55 1.79 0.92 25.19
CA ALA A 55 1.86 2.38 25.35
C ALA A 55 3.09 3.05 24.67
N THR A 56 4.06 2.25 24.24
CA THR A 56 5.27 2.66 23.51
C THR A 56 5.31 2.15 22.08
N ALA A 57 4.23 1.53 21.58
CA ALA A 57 4.23 1.05 20.21
C ALA A 57 4.39 2.19 19.22
N ARG A 58 5.42 2.05 18.41
CA ARG A 58 5.57 2.81 17.18
C ARG A 58 4.81 2.08 16.09
N PHE A 59 3.96 2.80 15.36
CA PHE A 59 3.34 2.30 14.14
C PHE A 59 3.66 3.28 13.02
N GLU A 60 4.38 2.80 12.02
CA GLU A 60 4.77 3.59 10.86
C GLU A 60 4.25 2.98 9.59
N VAL A 61 3.90 3.85 8.64
CA VAL A 61 3.42 3.45 7.32
C VAL A 61 4.17 4.27 6.29
N ALA A 62 4.81 3.60 5.34
CA ALA A 62 5.52 4.23 4.25
C ALA A 62 4.90 3.79 2.92
N LEU A 63 4.75 4.74 1.99
CA LEU A 63 4.50 4.40 0.59
C LEU A 63 5.66 3.56 0.07
N THR A 64 5.34 2.47 -0.62
CA THR A 64 6.36 1.53 -1.08
C THR A 64 6.21 1.29 -2.58
N PRO A 65 7.29 1.43 -3.37
CA PRO A 65 7.29 1.08 -4.78
C PRO A 65 6.87 -0.38 -5.00
N LEU A 66 6.16 -0.63 -6.10
CA LEU A 66 5.71 -1.97 -6.49
C LEU A 66 6.87 -2.98 -6.57
N ASP A 67 8.01 -2.56 -7.12
CA ASP A 67 9.19 -3.43 -7.28
C ASP A 67 9.75 -3.86 -5.92
N ASP A 68 9.75 -2.98 -4.92
CA ASP A 68 10.22 -3.28 -3.56
C ASP A 68 9.28 -4.27 -2.87
N VAL A 69 7.96 -4.12 -3.06
CA VAL A 69 6.96 -5.08 -2.57
C VAL A 69 7.18 -6.46 -3.18
N TRP A 70 7.38 -6.52 -4.50
CA TRP A 70 7.63 -7.77 -5.19
C TRP A 70 8.93 -8.43 -4.71
N GLN A 71 10.01 -7.64 -4.58
CA GLN A 71 11.29 -8.13 -4.09
C GLN A 71 11.18 -8.70 -2.68
N LEU A 72 10.45 -8.02 -1.78
CA LEU A 72 10.20 -8.50 -0.42
C LEU A 72 9.46 -9.84 -0.43
N LEU A 73 8.32 -9.93 -1.11
CA LEU A 73 7.53 -11.16 -1.18
C LEU A 73 8.33 -12.32 -1.81
N PHE A 74 9.09 -12.03 -2.87
CA PHE A 74 9.94 -13.01 -3.53
C PHE A 74 11.08 -13.48 -2.63
N ALA A 75 11.76 -12.56 -1.95
CA ALA A 75 12.85 -12.84 -1.02
C ALA A 75 12.36 -13.72 0.13
N SER A 76 11.27 -13.32 0.79
CA SER A 76 10.67 -14.06 1.91
C SER A 76 10.24 -15.47 1.48
N ALA A 77 9.51 -15.60 0.37
CA ALA A 77 9.08 -16.92 -0.09
C ALA A 77 10.25 -17.81 -0.55
N SER A 78 11.30 -17.23 -1.14
CA SER A 78 12.42 -17.99 -1.70
C SER A 78 13.42 -18.43 -0.63
N MET A 79 13.71 -17.56 0.33
CA MET A 79 14.75 -17.77 1.34
C MET A 79 14.18 -18.32 2.65
N GLY A 80 12.92 -18.02 2.97
CA GLY A 80 12.34 -18.33 4.28
C GLY A 80 12.64 -17.24 5.30
N GLY A 81 12.23 -17.50 6.53
CA GLY A 81 12.56 -16.70 7.69
C GLY A 81 13.90 -17.07 8.33
N VAL A 82 14.14 -16.59 9.54
CA VAL A 82 15.30 -16.91 10.37
C VAL A 82 15.30 -18.39 10.79
N TYR A 83 14.13 -18.98 11.02
CA TYR A 83 14.01 -20.33 11.58
C TYR A 83 13.62 -21.43 10.57
N ASP A 84 13.23 -21.05 9.36
CA ASP A 84 12.81 -21.99 8.32
C ASP A 84 13.64 -21.88 7.03
N GLN A 85 13.25 -22.67 6.03
CA GLN A 85 13.83 -22.60 4.69
C GLN A 85 12.72 -22.27 3.71
N GLY A 86 13.00 -21.32 2.82
CA GLY A 86 12.08 -20.95 1.75
C GLY A 86 11.93 -22.04 0.69
N VAL A 87 11.00 -21.81 -0.23
CA VAL A 87 10.64 -22.76 -1.28
C VAL A 87 11.55 -22.67 -2.53
N GLY A 88 12.55 -21.79 -2.51
CA GLY A 88 13.48 -21.56 -3.62
C GLY A 88 12.88 -20.79 -4.81
N GLY A 89 13.73 -20.37 -5.75
CA GLY A 89 13.40 -19.28 -6.69
C GLY A 89 12.19 -19.50 -7.61
N ALA A 90 11.96 -20.69 -8.16
CA ALA A 90 10.83 -20.91 -9.06
C ALA A 90 9.47 -20.83 -8.32
N TRP A 91 9.39 -21.51 -7.17
CA TRP A 91 8.19 -21.49 -6.33
C TRP A 91 8.02 -20.17 -5.59
N GLY A 92 9.11 -19.54 -5.13
CA GLY A 92 9.08 -18.23 -4.52
C GLY A 92 8.53 -17.17 -5.47
N ARG A 93 8.91 -17.22 -6.76
CA ARG A 93 8.32 -16.34 -7.79
C ARG A 93 6.83 -16.58 -7.97
N MET A 94 6.39 -17.84 -7.97
CA MET A 94 4.96 -18.17 -8.07
C MET A 94 4.18 -17.63 -6.85
N TRP A 95 4.69 -17.82 -5.63
CA TRP A 95 4.04 -17.33 -4.43
C TRP A 95 3.99 -15.80 -4.37
N ALA A 96 5.08 -15.12 -4.73
CA ALA A 96 5.08 -13.66 -4.86
C ALA A 96 3.98 -13.20 -5.81
N TRP A 97 3.87 -13.80 -7.00
CA TRP A 97 2.81 -13.47 -7.96
C TRP A 97 1.39 -13.72 -7.42
N ARG A 98 1.16 -14.83 -6.72
CA ARG A 98 -0.14 -15.12 -6.09
C ARG A 98 -0.49 -14.09 -5.02
N SER A 99 0.47 -13.71 -4.19
CA SER A 99 0.29 -12.65 -3.18
C SER A 99 -0.03 -11.31 -3.84
N MET A 100 0.67 -10.93 -4.91
CA MET A 100 0.41 -9.70 -5.67
C MET A 100 -1.00 -9.68 -6.27
N SER A 101 -1.44 -10.79 -6.85
CA SER A 101 -2.80 -10.95 -7.40
C SER A 101 -3.86 -10.77 -6.30
N ALA A 102 -3.71 -11.48 -5.18
CA ALA A 102 -4.65 -11.41 -4.07
C ALA A 102 -4.71 -10.02 -3.42
N LEU A 103 -3.55 -9.39 -3.19
CA LEU A 103 -3.44 -8.07 -2.57
C LEU A 103 -4.02 -6.97 -3.46
N SER A 104 -3.65 -6.93 -4.75
CA SER A 104 -4.20 -5.95 -5.71
C SER A 104 -5.69 -6.17 -6.00
N GLY A 105 -6.22 -7.36 -5.72
CA GLY A 105 -7.63 -7.69 -5.97
C GLY A 105 -7.89 -8.04 -7.43
N ALA A 106 -6.85 -8.46 -8.14
CA ALA A 106 -7.00 -8.98 -9.48
C ALA A 106 -7.97 -10.18 -9.51
N PRO A 107 -8.73 -10.36 -10.60
CA PRO A 107 -9.59 -11.53 -10.76
C PRO A 107 -8.81 -12.85 -10.57
N ALA A 108 -9.46 -13.86 -9.99
CA ALA A 108 -8.82 -15.13 -9.64
C ALA A 108 -8.21 -15.90 -10.84
N LEU A 109 -8.67 -15.61 -12.06
CA LEU A 109 -8.20 -16.20 -13.31
C LEU A 109 -7.47 -15.20 -14.21
N ALA A 110 -7.09 -14.04 -13.66
CA ALA A 110 -6.30 -13.05 -14.38
C ALA A 110 -4.92 -13.65 -14.74
N ASP A 111 -4.45 -13.35 -15.95
CA ASP A 111 -3.09 -13.70 -16.34
C ASP A 111 -2.05 -12.75 -15.70
N ALA A 112 -0.76 -13.01 -15.97
CA ALA A 112 0.32 -12.24 -15.36
C ALA A 112 0.30 -10.75 -15.76
N GLU A 113 -0.03 -10.43 -17.02
CA GLU A 113 -0.06 -9.05 -17.51
C GLU A 113 -1.23 -8.28 -16.90
N GLU A 114 -2.37 -8.93 -16.75
CA GLU A 114 -3.51 -8.38 -16.04
C GLU A 114 -3.19 -8.14 -14.56
N VAL A 115 -2.61 -9.11 -13.86
CA VAL A 115 -2.20 -8.94 -12.45
C VAL A 115 -1.21 -7.78 -12.31
N GLU A 116 -0.26 -7.66 -13.23
CA GLU A 116 0.69 -6.54 -13.23
C GLU A 116 -0.01 -5.19 -13.38
N ARG A 117 -0.98 -5.07 -14.30
CA ARG A 117 -1.79 -3.86 -14.47
C ARG A 117 -2.53 -3.49 -13.17
N TRP A 118 -3.22 -4.44 -12.56
CA TRP A 118 -3.91 -4.23 -11.27
C TRP A 118 -2.93 -3.82 -10.16
N ALA A 119 -1.77 -4.46 -10.09
CA ALA A 119 -0.75 -4.13 -9.12
C ALA A 119 -0.15 -2.72 -9.32
N ARG A 120 0.01 -2.26 -10.57
CA ARG A 120 0.48 -0.90 -10.90
C ARG A 120 -0.52 0.19 -10.54
N GLU A 121 -1.82 -0.10 -10.61
CA GLU A 121 -2.87 0.84 -10.20
C GLU A 121 -3.11 0.85 -8.69
N THR A 122 -2.68 -0.21 -8.00
CA THR A 122 -2.77 -0.34 -6.53
C THR A 122 -1.76 0.59 -5.85
N THR A 123 -2.20 1.27 -4.79
CA THR A 123 -1.27 2.01 -3.92
C THR A 123 -0.76 1.08 -2.82
N TRP A 124 0.56 0.94 -2.72
CA TRP A 124 1.20 0.01 -1.80
C TRP A 124 1.85 0.73 -0.63
N PHE A 125 1.76 0.09 0.53
CA PHE A 125 2.39 0.54 1.75
C PHE A 125 3.09 -0.62 2.43
N ARG A 126 4.23 -0.31 3.05
CA ARG A 126 4.83 -1.14 4.09
C ARG A 126 4.51 -0.49 5.43
N PHE A 127 4.20 -1.31 6.41
CA PHE A 127 4.08 -0.84 7.78
C PHE A 127 5.05 -1.56 8.71
N GLU A 128 5.50 -0.80 9.70
CA GLU A 128 6.34 -1.26 10.80
C GLU A 128 5.56 -1.04 12.09
N ALA A 129 5.66 -2.00 12.99
CA ALA A 129 5.00 -1.96 14.28
C ALA A 129 5.99 -2.42 15.34
N ASP A 130 6.39 -1.57 16.28
CA ASP A 130 7.18 -2.01 17.43
C ASP A 130 6.21 -2.59 18.46
N SER A 131 6.04 -3.92 18.45
CA SER A 131 5.18 -4.63 19.39
C SER A 131 5.95 -5.74 20.11
N GLY A 132 5.33 -6.37 21.11
CA GLY A 132 5.91 -7.53 21.78
C GLY A 132 6.12 -8.75 20.87
N TRP A 133 5.52 -8.75 19.68
CA TRP A 133 5.49 -9.88 18.74
C TRP A 133 5.85 -9.50 17.29
N PHE A 134 6.14 -8.22 17.02
CA PHE A 134 6.53 -7.68 15.72
C PHE A 134 7.78 -6.83 15.93
N HIS A 135 8.92 -7.31 15.46
CA HIS A 135 10.25 -6.77 15.75
C HIS A 135 10.84 -5.96 14.59
N ASN A 136 10.16 -5.91 13.44
CA ASN A 136 10.60 -5.16 12.24
C ASN A 136 12.01 -5.56 11.73
N GLU A 137 12.52 -6.75 12.10
CA GLU A 137 13.86 -7.17 11.70
C GLU A 137 13.87 -7.76 10.28
N THR A 138 15.00 -7.56 9.58
CA THR A 138 15.15 -8.07 8.22
C THR A 138 15.19 -9.59 8.23
N GLY A 139 14.18 -10.23 7.65
CA GLY A 139 14.07 -11.68 7.58
C GLY A 139 13.15 -12.31 8.61
N THR A 140 12.58 -11.55 9.55
CA THR A 140 11.58 -12.06 10.50
C THR A 140 10.18 -11.55 10.19
N ASP A 141 9.99 -10.22 10.24
CA ASP A 141 8.65 -9.63 10.24
C ASP A 141 8.50 -8.60 9.14
N PHE A 142 7.41 -8.69 8.40
CA PHE A 142 7.03 -7.64 7.47
C PHE A 142 5.53 -7.58 7.24
N ALA A 143 5.12 -6.43 6.74
CA ALA A 143 3.73 -6.10 6.65
C ALA A 143 3.46 -5.19 5.44
N ILE A 144 2.53 -5.61 4.59
CA ILE A 144 2.17 -4.95 3.35
C ILE A 144 0.68 -4.62 3.36
N ALA A 145 0.34 -3.40 2.98
CA ALA A 145 -1.03 -2.98 2.71
C ALA A 145 -1.19 -2.57 1.24
N ALA A 146 -2.29 -3.01 0.63
CA ALA A 146 -2.66 -2.70 -0.74
C ALA A 146 -4.01 -1.97 -0.74
N LEU A 147 -4.00 -0.70 -1.13
CA LEU A 147 -5.20 0.11 -1.29
C LEU A 147 -5.62 0.13 -2.76
N SER A 148 -6.85 -0.28 -3.02
CA SER A 148 -7.42 -0.30 -4.37
C SER A 148 -7.46 1.10 -5.00
N PRO A 149 -7.46 1.22 -6.34
CA PRO A 149 -7.48 2.51 -7.03
C PRO A 149 -8.68 3.39 -6.66
N ASP A 150 -9.83 2.76 -6.41
CA ASP A 150 -11.07 3.43 -5.97
C ASP A 150 -11.07 3.81 -4.47
N ARG A 151 -10.02 3.44 -3.74
CA ARG A 151 -9.84 3.63 -2.29
C ARG A 151 -10.93 3.01 -1.42
N ARG A 152 -11.60 1.97 -1.91
CA ARG A 152 -12.69 1.28 -1.17
C ARG A 152 -12.29 -0.05 -0.57
N ARG A 153 -11.18 -0.64 -1.01
CA ARG A 153 -10.66 -1.92 -0.50
C ARG A 153 -9.23 -1.73 -0.01
N LEU A 154 -8.98 -2.14 1.22
CA LEU A 154 -7.65 -2.29 1.80
C LEU A 154 -7.41 -3.78 2.06
N ALA A 155 -6.40 -4.35 1.42
CA ALA A 155 -5.94 -5.70 1.71
C ALA A 155 -4.63 -5.64 2.51
N LEU A 156 -4.48 -6.52 3.51
CA LEU A 156 -3.34 -6.55 4.41
C LEU A 156 -2.70 -7.93 4.39
N LEU A 157 -1.38 -7.98 4.35
CA LEU A 157 -0.59 -9.18 4.63
C LEU A 157 0.44 -8.83 5.69
N ALA A 158 0.41 -9.54 6.81
CA ALA A 158 1.43 -9.49 7.84
C ALA A 158 2.02 -10.89 7.97
N ALA A 159 3.34 -10.98 7.93
CA ALA A 159 4.09 -12.20 8.15
C ALA A 159 5.01 -11.96 9.33
N THR A 160 5.06 -12.93 10.24
CA THR A 160 5.97 -12.94 11.38
C THR A 160 6.69 -14.29 11.39
N ASP A 161 7.95 -14.27 11.75
CA ASP A 161 8.76 -15.47 11.99
C ASP A 161 9.31 -15.40 13.42
N THR A 162 8.35 -15.36 14.35
CA THR A 162 8.56 -15.25 15.79
C THR A 162 7.72 -16.34 16.47
N ASP A 163 8.38 -17.24 17.20
CA ASP A 163 7.77 -18.31 18.00
C ASP A 163 7.32 -17.82 19.39
#